data_AF-A0A382UY35-F1
#
_entry.id   AF-A0A382UY35-F1
#
_cell.length_a   1.000
_cell.length_b   1.000
_cell.length_c   1.000
_cell.angle_alpha   90.00
_cell.angle_beta   90.00
_cell.angle_gamma   90.00
#
_symmetry.space_group_name_H-M   'P 1'
#
loop_
_entity.id
_entity.type
_entity.pdbx_description
1 polymer ?
#
loop_
_entity_poly.entity_id
_entity_poly.type
_entity_poly.pdbx_seq_one_letter_code
_entity_poly.pdbx_strand_id
1 'polypeptide(L)'
;MVCEWGMSDKLGPLSFGKKSEEVFLGREISHSRDYSDEISQTIDEEITSFVKRAEDNATSILKEHINELNRIAEALLEYESINGDELKQLVKGEPIIRSEPEKEEKIRRKRRRKNKKTSNIETKVPQNIITKPAT
;
A
#
# COMPACT_ATOMS: atom_id res chain seq x y z
N MET A 1 17.41 15.37 -14.08
CA MET A 1 16.42 15.77 -15.11
C MET A 1 16.82 17.05 -15.83
N VAL A 2 16.79 18.22 -15.19
CA VAL A 2 17.10 19.51 -15.85
C VAL A 2 18.59 19.62 -16.24
N CYS A 3 19.50 19.44 -15.29
CA CYS A 3 20.94 19.63 -15.54
C CYS A 3 21.59 18.46 -16.28
N GLU A 4 21.30 17.22 -15.88
CA GLU A 4 22.05 16.06 -16.41
C GLU A 4 21.46 15.49 -17.71
N TRP A 5 20.13 15.54 -17.86
CA TRP A 5 19.42 14.88 -18.97
C TRP A 5 18.90 15.86 -20.01
N GLY A 6 19.11 17.17 -19.83
CA GLY A 6 18.67 18.19 -20.78
C GLY A 6 17.16 18.22 -20.99
N MET A 7 16.38 17.84 -19.97
CA MET A 7 14.91 17.82 -20.03
C MET A 7 14.28 19.19 -19.71
N SER A 8 14.88 20.26 -20.23
CA SER A 8 14.38 21.63 -20.10
C SER A 8 14.26 22.28 -21.47
N ASP A 9 13.07 22.80 -21.78
CA ASP A 9 12.80 23.45 -23.06
C ASP A 9 13.61 24.76 -23.23
N LYS A 10 13.94 25.43 -22.12
CA LYS A 10 14.72 26.68 -22.14
C LYS A 10 16.23 26.46 -22.30
N LEU A 11 16.75 25.40 -21.69
CA LEU A 11 18.19 25.09 -21.71
C LEU A 11 18.56 24.17 -22.89
N GLY A 12 17.57 23.50 -23.48
CA GLY A 12 17.76 22.55 -24.55
C GLY A 12 18.41 21.24 -24.08
N PRO A 13 18.80 20.36 -25.03
CA PRO A 13 19.36 19.04 -24.75
C PRO A 13 20.85 19.13 -24.37
N LEU A 14 21.18 20.00 -23.42
CA LEU A 14 22.53 20.20 -22.91
C LEU A 14 22.66 19.59 -21.51
N SER A 15 23.83 19.03 -21.22
CA SER A 15 24.16 18.48 -19.92
C SER A 15 25.08 19.44 -19.16
N PHE A 16 24.57 19.99 -18.06
CA PHE A 16 25.26 20.91 -17.16
C PHE A 16 25.67 20.16 -15.89
N GLY A 17 26.83 19.50 -15.93
CA GLY A 17 27.35 18.75 -14.80
C GLY A 17 28.44 17.81 -15.25
N LYS A 18 29.69 18.05 -14.85
CA LYS A 18 30.75 17.06 -15.01
C LYS A 18 30.45 15.90 -14.06
N LYS A 19 30.17 14.74 -14.64
CA LYS A 19 30.17 13.46 -13.93
C LYS A 19 31.54 13.35 -13.26
N SER A 20 31.57 13.22 -11.93
CA SER A 20 32.77 12.90 -11.19
C SER A 20 33.24 11.51 -11.62
N GLU A 21 34.09 11.47 -12.65
CA GLU A 21 34.79 10.26 -13.08
C GLU A 21 35.85 9.95 -12.01
N GLU A 22 35.79 8.71 -11.52
CA GLU A 22 36.52 8.04 -10.42
C GLU A 22 37.48 8.87 -9.54
N VAL A 23 37.11 9.00 -8.26
CA VAL A 23 37.93 9.55 -7.17
C VAL A 23 39.08 8.58 -6.84
N PHE A 24 40.13 8.55 -7.66
CA PHE A 24 41.37 7.85 -7.33
C PHE A 24 42.28 8.76 -6.50
N LEU A 25 42.61 8.29 -5.30
CA LEU A 25 43.67 8.76 -4.38
C LEU A 25 43.78 10.29 -4.19
N GLY A 26 43.10 10.79 -3.17
CA GLY A 26 43.65 11.87 -2.33
C GLY A 26 43.65 13.29 -2.91
N ARG A 27 42.72 13.63 -3.81
CA ARG A 27 42.46 15.03 -4.19
C ARG A 27 40.97 15.31 -4.24
N GLU A 28 40.42 15.63 -3.07
CA GLU A 28 39.23 16.48 -3.06
C GLU A 28 39.59 17.89 -3.55
N ILE A 29 38.53 18.64 -3.88
CA ILE A 29 38.48 20.12 -3.96
C ILE A 29 38.73 20.68 -5.37
N SER A 30 37.76 20.49 -6.26
CA SER A 30 36.99 21.62 -6.82
C SER A 30 36.02 21.08 -7.88
N HIS A 31 34.74 20.95 -7.52
CA HIS A 31 33.70 20.93 -8.53
C HIS A 31 33.54 22.36 -9.05
N SER A 32 34.28 22.71 -10.11
CA SER A 32 34.05 23.96 -10.83
C SER A 32 32.71 23.87 -11.55
N ARG A 33 31.80 24.81 -11.27
CA ARG A 33 30.62 25.04 -12.12
C ARG A 33 31.14 25.54 -13.47
N ASP A 34 30.99 24.74 -14.52
CA ASP A 34 31.46 25.09 -15.87
C ASP A 34 30.42 25.91 -16.65
N TYR A 35 29.58 26.70 -15.98
CA TYR A 35 28.51 27.50 -16.60
C TYR A 35 28.34 28.85 -15.90
N SER A 36 27.85 29.84 -16.66
CA SER A 36 27.69 31.21 -16.16
C SER A 36 26.64 31.34 -15.07
N ASP A 37 26.69 32.43 -14.32
CA ASP A 37 25.67 32.78 -13.31
C ASP A 37 24.27 32.90 -13.94
N GLU A 38 24.19 33.40 -15.17
CA GLU A 38 22.94 33.51 -15.95
C GLU A 38 22.33 32.13 -16.27
N ILE A 39 23.16 31.16 -16.66
CA ILE A 39 22.71 29.78 -16.87
C ILE A 39 22.32 29.13 -15.54
N SER A 40 23.06 29.41 -14.46
CA SER A 40 22.73 28.93 -13.11
C SER A 40 21.34 29.40 -12.68
N GLN A 41 21.03 30.68 -12.88
CA GLN A 41 19.74 31.26 -12.58
C GLN A 41 18.62 30.59 -13.38
N THR A 42 18.86 30.37 -14.69
CA THR A 42 17.89 29.72 -15.57
C THR A 42 17.60 28.27 -15.13
N ILE A 43 18.61 27.55 -14.66
CA ILE A 43 18.46 26.20 -14.09
C ILE A 43 17.55 26.23 -12.86
N ASP A 44 17.83 27.12 -11.90
CA ASP A 44 17.07 27.21 -10.65
C ASP A 44 15.60 27.59 -10.92
N GLU A 45 15.35 28.47 -11.89
CA GLU A 45 14.01 28.83 -12.35
C GLU A 45 13.26 27.61 -12.91
N GLU A 46 13.92 26.78 -13.73
CA GLU A 46 13.26 25.60 -14.29
C GLU A 46 13.03 24.49 -13.28
N ILE A 47 13.94 24.31 -12.32
CA ILE A 47 13.72 23.39 -11.20
C ILE A 47 12.48 23.84 -10.42
N THR A 48 12.39 25.13 -10.10
CA THR A 48 11.25 25.68 -9.36
C THR A 48 9.94 25.53 -10.13
N SER A 49 9.94 25.85 -11.43
CA SER A 49 8.80 25.68 -12.34
C SER A 49 8.35 24.22 -12.43
N PHE A 50 9.30 23.28 -12.54
CA PHE A 50 9.02 21.86 -12.57
C PHE A 50 8.35 21.36 -11.28
N VAL A 51 8.91 21.73 -10.12
CA VAL A 51 8.35 21.32 -8.82
C VAL A 51 6.95 21.89 -8.61
N LYS A 52 6.73 23.18 -8.91
CA LYS A 52 5.41 23.80 -8.80
C LYS A 52 4.38 23.12 -9.70
N ARG A 53 4.72 22.83 -10.96
CA ARG A 53 3.83 22.09 -11.86
C ARG A 53 3.48 20.69 -11.33
N ALA A 54 4.45 19.99 -10.74
CA ALA A 54 4.22 18.68 -10.15
C ALA A 54 3.30 18.78 -8.91
N GLU A 55 3.50 19.78 -8.06
CA GLU A 55 2.65 20.08 -6.91
C GLU A 55 1.21 20.43 -7.34
N ASP A 56 1.06 21.30 -8.33
CA ASP A 56 -0.25 21.71 -8.86
C ASP A 56 -0.98 20.51 -9.47
N ASN A 57 -0.28 19.66 -10.21
CA ASN A 57 -0.83 18.44 -10.79
C ASN A 57 -1.28 17.46 -9.69
N ALA A 58 -0.41 17.17 -8.71
CA ALA A 58 -0.76 16.32 -7.58
C ALA A 58 -1.97 16.86 -6.82
N THR A 59 -2.00 18.16 -6.54
CA THR A 59 -3.12 18.83 -5.86
C THR A 59 -4.41 18.74 -6.68
N SER A 60 -4.33 18.86 -8.00
CA SER A 60 -5.48 18.76 -8.90
C SER A 60 -6.06 17.35 -8.88
N ILE A 61 -5.21 16.32 -9.00
CA ILE A 61 -5.63 14.92 -8.94
C ILE A 61 -6.29 14.61 -7.59
N LEU A 62 -5.68 15.05 -6.47
CA LEU A 62 -6.25 14.84 -5.14
C LEU A 62 -7.61 15.53 -4.96
N LYS A 63 -7.78 16.73 -5.54
CA LYS A 63 -9.07 17.45 -5.51
C LYS A 63 -10.13 16.77 -6.37
N GLU A 64 -9.76 16.27 -7.54
CA GLU A 64 -10.65 15.53 -8.44
C GLU A 64 -11.19 14.25 -7.77
N HIS A 65 -10.31 13.55 -7.04
CA HIS A 65 -10.63 12.31 -6.34
C HIS A 65 -10.90 12.48 -4.84
N ILE A 66 -11.38 13.65 -4.40
CA ILE A 66 -11.57 13.96 -2.97
C ILE A 66 -12.49 12.97 -2.25
N ASN A 67 -13.50 12.45 -2.94
CA ASN A 67 -14.44 11.49 -2.38
C ASN A 67 -13.77 10.12 -2.10
N GLU A 68 -12.89 9.69 -3.00
CA GLU A 68 -12.10 8.46 -2.83
C GLU A 68 -11.08 8.64 -1.70
N LEU A 69 -10.43 9.81 -1.64
CA LEU A 69 -9.50 10.16 -0.56
C LEU A 69 -10.16 10.09 0.81
N ASN A 70 -11.36 10.67 0.95
CA ASN A 70 -12.12 10.64 2.20
C ASN A 70 -12.48 9.19 2.61
N ARG A 71 -12.90 8.34 1.67
CA ARG A 71 -13.19 6.92 1.96
C ARG A 71 -11.95 6.18 2.43
N ILE A 72 -10.79 6.44 1.82
CA ILE A 72 -9.53 5.83 2.24
C ILE A 72 -9.14 6.32 3.65
N ALA A 73 -9.32 7.61 3.93
CA ALA A 73 -9.05 8.17 5.25
C ALA A 73 -9.96 7.57 6.34
N GLU A 74 -11.26 7.45 6.08
CA GLU A 74 -12.21 6.79 6.98
C GLU A 74 -11.85 5.32 7.22
N ALA A 75 -11.49 4.59 6.16
CA ALA A 75 -11.05 3.22 6.28
C ALA A 75 -9.73 3.07 7.08
N LEU A 76 -8.79 4.00 6.93
CA LEU A 76 -7.54 3.99 7.71
C LEU A 76 -7.78 4.28 9.19
N LEU A 77 -8.80 5.08 9.52
CA LEU A 77 -9.22 5.29 10.91
C LEU A 77 -9.82 4.04 11.54
N GLU A 78 -10.52 3.21 10.76
CA GLU A 78 -11.12 1.97 11.26
C GLU A 78 -10.12 0.80 11.35
N TYR A 79 -9.24 0.67 10.35
CA TYR A 79 -8.42 -0.54 10.14
C TYR A 79 -6.91 -0.36 10.35
N GLU A 80 -6.43 0.87 10.62
CA GLU A 80 -5.03 1.31 10.83
C GLU A 80 -4.05 1.07 9.68
N SER A 81 -4.29 0.05 8.84
CA SER A 81 -3.46 -0.35 7.72
C SER A 81 -4.36 -0.97 6.65
N ILE A 82 -4.07 -0.73 5.38
CA ILE A 82 -4.85 -1.21 4.23
C ILE A 82 -3.90 -1.83 3.20
N ASN A 83 -4.26 -2.98 2.64
CA ASN A 83 -3.49 -3.65 1.59
C ASN A 83 -3.83 -3.09 0.19
N GLY A 84 -2.94 -3.28 -0.78
CA GLY A 84 -3.13 -2.77 -2.14
C GLY A 84 -4.41 -3.24 -2.85
N ASP A 85 -4.90 -4.45 -2.55
CA ASP A 85 -6.15 -4.95 -3.11
C ASP A 85 -7.39 -4.33 -2.45
N GLU A 86 -7.33 -4.08 -1.14
CA GLU A 86 -8.37 -3.37 -0.39
C GLU A 86 -8.45 -1.90 -0.82
N LEU A 87 -7.30 -1.26 -1.11
CA LEU A 87 -7.26 0.09 -1.66
C LEU A 87 -7.99 0.18 -3.00
N LYS A 88 -7.78 -0.80 -3.90
CA LYS A 88 -8.49 -0.86 -5.19
C LYS A 88 -10.00 -1.03 -5.01
N GLN A 89 -10.43 -1.80 -4.00
CA GLN A 89 -11.85 -1.95 -3.66
C GLN A 89 -12.44 -0.63 -3.17
N LEU A 90 -11.75 0.08 -2.27
CA LEU A 90 -12.18 1.39 -1.77
C LEU A 90 -12.32 2.44 -2.86
N VAL A 91 -11.36 2.49 -3.79
CA VAL A 91 -11.39 3.38 -4.96
C VAL A 91 -12.61 3.07 -5.85
N LYS A 92 -12.97 1.79 -6.01
CA LYS A 92 -14.19 1.37 -6.73
C LYS A 92 -15.49 1.60 -5.95
N GLY A 93 -15.41 1.98 -4.68
CA GLY A 93 -16.57 2.16 -3.79
C GLY A 93 -17.10 0.88 -3.17
N GLU A 94 -16.33 -0.21 -3.20
CA GLU A 94 -16.67 -1.46 -2.51
C GLU A 94 -16.19 -1.42 -1.06
N PRO A 95 -16.98 -1.95 -0.09
CA PRO A 95 -16.57 -1.99 1.31
C PRO A 95 -15.46 -3.02 1.53
N ILE A 96 -14.53 -2.72 2.45
CA ILE A 96 -13.50 -3.68 2.85
C ILE A 96 -14.17 -4.79 3.66
N ILE A 97 -14.15 -6.02 3.13
CA ILE A 97 -14.66 -7.19 3.84
C ILE A 97 -13.47 -7.94 4.43
N ARG A 98 -13.07 -7.55 5.64
CA ARG A 98 -12.16 -8.38 6.45
C ARG A 98 -12.98 -9.43 7.19
N SER A 99 -12.87 -10.69 6.78
CA SER A 99 -13.32 -11.78 7.63
C SER A 99 -12.42 -11.80 8.87
N GLU A 100 -12.91 -11.29 10.00
CA GLU A 100 -12.24 -11.51 11.29
C GLU A 100 -11.99 -13.01 11.46
N PRO A 101 -10.72 -13.48 11.55
CA PRO A 101 -10.42 -14.91 11.68
C PRO A 101 -11.05 -15.53 12.94
N GLU A 102 -11.43 -14.70 13.92
CA GLU A 102 -12.12 -15.15 15.13
C GLU A 102 -13.52 -15.73 14.88
N LYS A 103 -14.26 -15.23 13.89
CA LYS A 103 -15.65 -15.68 13.66
C LYS A 103 -15.66 -17.07 13.04
N GLU A 104 -14.76 -17.36 12.10
CA GLU A 104 -14.63 -18.69 11.50
C GLU A 104 -14.17 -19.75 12.51
N GLU A 105 -13.24 -19.41 13.41
CA GLU A 105 -12.80 -20.35 14.44
C GLU A 105 -13.88 -20.61 15.49
N LYS A 106 -14.65 -19.58 15.90
CA LYS A 106 -15.81 -19.73 16.80
C LYS A 106 -16.91 -20.59 16.15
N ILE A 107 -17.17 -20.43 14.85
CA ILE A 107 -18.13 -21.24 14.09
C ILE A 107 -17.64 -22.69 13.96
N ARG A 108 -16.36 -22.92 13.61
CA ARG A 108 -15.73 -24.25 13.55
C ARG A 108 -15.74 -24.94 14.91
N ARG A 109 -15.43 -24.22 16.01
CA ARG A 109 -15.48 -24.74 17.39
C ARG A 109 -16.91 -25.09 17.82
N LYS A 110 -17.92 -24.28 17.48
CA LYS A 110 -19.35 -24.59 17.72
C LYS A 110 -19.81 -25.82 16.95
N ARG A 111 -19.41 -25.97 15.67
CA ARG A 111 -19.71 -27.16 14.86
C ARG A 111 -19.07 -28.44 15.43
N ARG A 112 -17.79 -28.38 15.84
CA ARG A 112 -17.10 -29.51 16.49
C ARG A 112 -17.75 -29.92 17.82
N ARG A 113 -18.24 -28.96 18.62
CA ARG A 113 -18.96 -29.23 19.89
C ARG A 113 -20.34 -29.87 19.67
N LYS A 114 -21.05 -29.54 18.59
CA LYS A 114 -22.35 -30.16 18.24
C LYS A 114 -22.18 -31.63 17.83
N ASN A 115 -21.20 -31.95 16.99
CA ASN A 115 -20.95 -33.34 16.55
C ASN A 115 -20.52 -34.27 17.69
N LYS A 116 -19.80 -33.76 18.70
CA LYS A 116 -19.43 -34.55 19.90
C LYS A 116 -20.61 -34.84 20.83
N LYS A 117 -21.67 -34.02 20.80
CA LYS A 117 -22.89 -34.24 21.59
C LYS A 117 -23.81 -35.28 20.94
N THR A 118 -23.94 -35.28 19.62
CA THR A 118 -24.76 -36.27 18.90
C THR A 118 -24.20 -37.69 19.00
N SER A 119 -22.87 -37.86 18.93
CA SER A 119 -22.21 -39.17 19.09
C SER A 119 -22.32 -39.77 20.51
N ASN A 120 -22.51 -38.94 21.53
CA ASN A 120 -22.64 -39.39 22.93
C ASN A 120 -24.08 -39.72 23.35
N ILE A 121 -25.08 -39.39 22.52
CA ILE A 121 -26.50 -39.71 22.78
C ILE A 121 -26.83 -41.10 22.20
N GLU A 122 -26.26 -41.46 21.05
CA GLU A 122 -26.44 -42.79 20.43
C GLU A 122 -25.82 -43.95 21.22
N THR A 123 -24.82 -43.68 22.07
CA THR A 123 -24.14 -44.70 22.89
C THR A 123 -24.82 -44.98 24.24
N LYS A 124 -25.90 -44.27 24.58
CA LYS A 124 -26.62 -44.39 25.87
C LYS A 124 -28.07 -44.89 25.72
N VAL A 125 -28.33 -45.84 24.83
CA VAL A 125 -29.57 -46.63 24.87
C VAL A 125 -29.33 -47.85 25.76
N PRO A 126 -29.95 -47.98 26.94
CA PRO A 126 -29.80 -49.18 27.77
C PRO A 126 -30.57 -50.34 27.13
N GLN A 127 -29.87 -51.46 26.86
CA GLN A 127 -30.48 -52.71 26.44
C GLN A 127 -31.32 -53.27 27.60
N ASN A 128 -32.65 -53.29 27.44
CA ASN A 128 -33.57 -53.89 28.40
C ASN A 128 -33.55 -55.41 28.25
N ILE A 129 -33.29 -56.09 29.37
CA ILE A 129 -33.19 -57.54 29.54
C ILE A 129 -34.60 -58.14 29.51
N ILE A 130 -34.87 -59.12 28.65
CA ILE A 130 -36.02 -60.01 28.76
C ILE A 130 -35.49 -61.45 28.92
N THR A 131 -35.58 -61.96 30.14
CA THR A 131 -35.39 -63.36 30.48
C THR A 131 -36.58 -64.19 29.98
N LYS A 132 -36.31 -65.39 29.46
CA LYS A 132 -37.33 -66.46 29.30
C LYS A 132 -36.98 -67.61 30.26
N PRO A 133 -37.94 -68.20 30.99
CA PRO A 133 -37.66 -69.29 31.93
C PRO A 133 -37.48 -70.63 31.19
N ALA A 134 -36.76 -71.54 31.85
CA ALA A 134 -36.52 -72.91 31.42
C ALA A 134 -37.77 -73.80 31.62
N THR A 135 -37.98 -74.71 30.65
CA THR A 135 -38.92 -75.84 30.57
C THR A 135 -40.38 -75.61 30.98
#